data_AF-A0A0Q9X9K8-F1
#
_entry.id   AF-A0A0Q9X9K8-F1
#
_cell.length_a   1.000
_cell.length_b   1.000
_cell.length_c   1.000
_cell.angle_alpha   90.00
_cell.angle_beta   90.00
_cell.angle_gamma   90.00
#
_symmetry.space_group_name_H-M   'P 1'
#
loop_
_entity.id
_entity.type
_entity.pdbx_description
1 polymer ?
#
loop_
_entity_poly.entity_id
_entity_poly.type
_entity_poly.pdbx_seq_one_letter_code
_entity_poly.pdbx_strand_id
1 'polypeptide(L)'
;MTLHWNYLALWLLCIVGALQPIKSSEYIGRPIPRHDKWSQAIKGDYIPMQFYDAMRSAENSKLDFQNQVRNFREHLQRNLTMSNVLSLGHENQLNTQHQRTKLHELSEFFYAAADAARIFARDSETSYEFAKNSSYTLLLQLRQIPSTQPIPVKMLLTNYFAEMEFFHIMFSEIIDEALEYTQNILLATQKTFTYYADVQRFVLQNWNFKGDVGCCQEYMEFLKHYSDQIFKCAAGRGLNVAFDVFAMTELTSKYVMRQLEFRIQRLFNCLYLGSYEIRCKFLLNAEKDFEMLFTKIEELEIFYDLRMKNGRVSALRQRRQNHIEEAAPTGVKAQDNCIPLDFPRSQMHKSLKQCFYSITEY
;
A
#
# COMPACT_ATOMS: atom_id res chain seq x y z
N MET A 1 -28.70 57.21 10.65
CA MET A 1 -28.86 56.08 11.60
C MET A 1 -29.81 54.97 11.11
N THR A 2 -30.39 55.05 9.91
CA THR A 2 -31.37 54.06 9.39
C THR A 2 -30.75 52.93 8.56
N LEU A 3 -29.48 53.04 8.13
CA LEU A 3 -28.81 52.03 7.29
C LEU A 3 -28.34 50.79 8.05
N HIS A 4 -27.99 50.91 9.35
CA HIS A 4 -27.47 49.79 10.14
C HIS A 4 -28.56 48.79 10.56
N TRP A 5 -29.81 49.24 10.68
CA TRP A 5 -30.94 48.37 11.05
C TRP A 5 -31.32 47.41 9.92
N ASN A 6 -31.18 47.81 8.66
CA ASN A 6 -31.50 46.95 7.52
C ASN A 6 -30.49 45.81 7.32
N TYR A 7 -29.21 46.03 7.66
CA TYR A 7 -28.18 44.98 7.62
C TYR A 7 -28.34 43.97 8.76
N LEU A 8 -28.69 44.43 9.97
CA LEU A 8 -29.02 43.55 11.10
C LEU A 8 -30.29 42.74 10.84
N ALA A 9 -31.30 43.34 10.21
CA ALA A 9 -32.53 42.65 9.82
C ALA A 9 -32.28 41.61 8.71
N LEU A 10 -31.44 41.90 7.72
CA LEU A 10 -31.05 40.92 6.71
C LEU A 10 -30.23 39.77 7.30
N TRP A 11 -29.29 40.06 8.21
CA TRP A 11 -28.51 39.03 8.91
C TRP A 11 -29.40 38.15 9.81
N LEU A 12 -30.37 38.75 10.51
CA LEU A 12 -31.36 38.02 11.30
C LEU A 12 -32.30 37.20 10.40
N LEU A 13 -32.69 37.67 9.22
CA LEU A 13 -33.49 36.91 8.25
C LEU A 13 -32.70 35.75 7.63
N CYS A 14 -31.41 35.90 7.37
CA CYS A 14 -30.54 34.81 6.91
C CYS A 14 -30.28 33.76 8.01
N ILE A 15 -30.10 34.19 9.26
CA ILE A 15 -29.96 33.28 10.41
C ILE A 15 -31.30 32.56 10.69
N VAL A 16 -32.44 33.25 10.58
CA VAL A 16 -33.77 32.64 10.72
C VAL A 16 -34.07 31.69 9.56
N GLY A 17 -33.60 31.96 8.34
CA GLY A 17 -33.70 31.03 7.20
C GLY A 17 -32.85 29.77 7.35
N ALA A 18 -31.68 29.87 8.00
CA ALA A 18 -30.81 28.72 8.32
C ALA A 18 -31.26 27.94 9.58
N LEU A 19 -32.03 28.58 10.47
CA LEU A 19 -32.58 27.99 11.70
C LEU A 19 -34.06 27.62 11.59
N GLN A 20 -34.70 27.74 10.44
CA GLN A 20 -36.06 27.25 10.27
C GLN A 20 -36.05 25.73 10.47
N PRO A 21 -36.66 25.20 11.54
CA PRO A 21 -36.89 23.76 11.62
C PRO A 21 -37.74 23.40 10.41
N ILE A 22 -37.30 22.41 9.64
CA ILE A 22 -38.07 21.81 8.54
C ILE A 22 -39.34 21.26 9.17
N LYS A 23 -40.41 22.08 9.26
CA LYS A 23 -41.66 21.72 9.97
C LYS A 23 -42.05 20.30 9.61
N SER A 24 -41.80 19.35 10.52
CA SER A 24 -42.10 17.94 10.24
C SER A 24 -43.60 17.74 10.00
N SER A 25 -44.46 18.65 10.47
CA SER A 25 -45.91 18.58 10.28
C SER A 25 -46.38 18.60 8.82
N GLU A 26 -45.58 19.10 7.86
CA GLU A 26 -45.95 19.04 6.43
C GLU A 26 -45.57 17.72 5.74
N TYR A 27 -44.70 16.92 6.37
CA TYR A 27 -44.18 15.66 5.83
C TYR A 27 -44.58 14.43 6.66
N ILE A 28 -45.11 14.60 7.87
CA ILE A 28 -45.81 13.58 8.65
C ILE A 28 -47.16 13.32 7.98
N GLY A 29 -47.20 12.44 6.99
CA GLY A 29 -48.47 11.96 6.43
C GLY A 29 -48.48 11.59 4.96
N ARG A 30 -47.43 11.89 4.19
CA ARG A 30 -47.29 11.31 2.85
C ARG A 30 -46.40 10.08 2.93
N PRO A 31 -46.95 8.85 2.82
CA PRO A 31 -46.11 7.68 2.66
C PRO A 31 -45.29 7.89 1.39
N ILE A 32 -43.98 8.06 1.54
CA ILE A 32 -43.04 7.93 0.42
C ILE A 32 -43.35 6.55 -0.17
N PRO A 33 -43.67 6.42 -1.46
CA PRO A 33 -44.02 5.14 -2.05
C PRO A 33 -42.89 4.17 -1.72
N ARG A 34 -43.22 3.06 -1.04
CA ARG A 34 -42.28 1.98 -0.75
C ARG A 34 -41.67 1.55 -2.07
N HIS A 35 -40.48 2.03 -2.37
CA HIS A 35 -39.72 1.50 -3.48
C HIS A 35 -39.15 0.17 -3.00
N ASP A 36 -39.71 -0.93 -3.50
CA ASP A 36 -39.21 -2.30 -3.28
C ASP A 36 -37.73 -2.47 -3.70
N LYS A 37 -37.15 -1.50 -4.42
CA LYS A 37 -35.71 -1.41 -4.72
C LYS A 37 -34.87 -1.02 -3.50
N TRP A 38 -35.41 -0.23 -2.57
CA TRP A 38 -34.69 0.23 -1.37
C TRP A 38 -34.62 -0.84 -0.30
N SER A 39 -35.64 -1.71 -0.20
CA SER A 39 -35.61 -2.89 0.68
C SER A 39 -34.59 -3.95 0.22
N GLN A 40 -34.23 -3.96 -1.07
CA GLN A 40 -33.10 -4.75 -1.58
C GLN A 40 -31.73 -4.11 -1.29
N ALA A 41 -31.62 -2.78 -1.32
CA ALA A 41 -30.38 -2.06 -0.98
C ALA A 41 -30.00 -2.18 0.52
N ILE A 42 -30.98 -2.41 1.40
CA ILE A 42 -30.76 -2.58 2.84
C ILE A 42 -30.21 -3.98 3.19
N LYS A 43 -30.09 -4.92 2.22
CA LYS A 43 -29.49 -6.23 2.47
C LYS A 43 -27.95 -6.15 2.57
N GLY A 44 -27.49 -6.04 3.80
CA GLY A 44 -26.40 -6.88 4.31
C GLY A 44 -25.00 -6.29 4.21
N ASP A 45 -24.44 -6.21 3.00
CA ASP A 45 -23.01 -5.91 2.83
C ASP A 45 -22.83 -4.89 1.71
N TYR A 46 -22.52 -3.64 2.07
CA TYR A 46 -22.22 -2.61 1.08
C TYR A 46 -20.79 -2.73 0.56
N ILE A 47 -19.91 -3.32 1.37
CA ILE A 47 -18.51 -3.60 1.01
C ILE A 47 -18.43 -5.05 0.51
N PRO A 48 -17.89 -5.29 -0.70
CA PRO A 48 -17.75 -6.64 -1.24
C PRO A 48 -16.80 -7.49 -0.37
N MET A 49 -17.12 -8.75 -0.13
CA MET A 49 -16.22 -9.68 0.60
C MET A 49 -14.84 -9.78 -0.06
N GLN A 50 -14.79 -9.63 -1.39
CA GLN A 50 -13.56 -9.58 -2.17
C GLN A 50 -12.57 -8.52 -1.68
N PHE A 51 -13.05 -7.40 -1.12
CA PHE A 51 -12.17 -6.39 -0.50
C PHE A 51 -11.42 -6.97 0.70
N TYR A 52 -12.11 -7.67 1.60
CA TYR A 52 -11.50 -8.25 2.79
C TYR A 52 -10.59 -9.43 2.45
N ASP A 53 -10.97 -10.23 1.47
CA ASP A 53 -10.16 -11.36 0.99
C ASP A 53 -8.88 -10.89 0.30
N ALA A 54 -8.94 -9.84 -0.53
CA ALA A 54 -7.78 -9.24 -1.16
C ALA A 54 -6.81 -8.66 -0.12
N MET A 55 -7.32 -7.93 0.87
CA MET A 55 -6.52 -7.39 1.99
C MET A 55 -5.83 -8.53 2.77
N ARG A 56 -6.55 -9.62 3.06
CA ARG A 56 -5.99 -10.78 3.76
C ARG A 56 -4.92 -11.50 2.93
N SER A 57 -5.13 -11.68 1.62
CA SER A 57 -4.15 -12.29 0.72
C SER A 57 -2.86 -11.48 0.68
N ALA A 58 -2.98 -10.16 0.56
CA ALA A 58 -1.85 -9.24 0.55
C ALA A 58 -1.11 -9.23 1.90
N GLU A 59 -1.81 -9.31 3.03
CA GLU A 59 -1.18 -9.43 4.35
C GLU A 59 -0.42 -10.75 4.52
N ASN A 60 -0.99 -11.86 4.05
CA ASN A 60 -0.32 -13.16 4.10
C ASN A 60 0.96 -13.16 3.25
N SER A 61 0.90 -12.67 2.02
CA SER A 61 2.07 -12.59 1.13
C SER A 61 3.13 -11.60 1.66
N LYS A 62 2.73 -10.51 2.31
CA LYS A 62 3.64 -9.62 3.05
C LYS A 62 4.40 -10.39 4.14
N LEU A 63 3.67 -11.12 4.99
CA LEU A 63 4.26 -11.88 6.10
C LEU A 63 5.20 -12.97 5.59
N ASP A 64 4.84 -13.68 4.53
CA ASP A 64 5.68 -14.69 3.89
C ASP A 64 6.99 -14.07 3.38
N PHE A 65 6.90 -12.92 2.70
CA PHE A 65 8.09 -12.22 2.21
C PHE A 65 8.94 -11.67 3.37
N GLN A 66 8.33 -11.06 4.38
CA GLN A 66 9.02 -10.60 5.60
C GLN A 66 9.76 -11.73 6.31
N ASN A 67 9.14 -12.91 6.40
CA ASN A 67 9.75 -14.09 6.99
C ASN A 67 10.97 -14.54 6.18
N GLN A 68 10.88 -14.55 4.84
CA GLN A 68 12.02 -14.90 4.01
C GLN A 68 13.19 -13.91 4.15
N VAL A 69 12.88 -12.62 4.17
CA VAL A 69 13.87 -11.55 4.37
C VAL A 69 14.51 -11.66 5.75
N ARG A 70 13.73 -11.87 6.81
CA ARG A 70 14.26 -11.99 8.18
C ARG A 70 15.21 -13.18 8.32
N ASN A 71 14.87 -14.30 7.70
CA ASN A 71 15.63 -15.54 7.81
C ASN A 71 16.89 -15.56 6.92
N PHE A 72 17.12 -14.51 6.12
CA PHE A 72 18.24 -14.43 5.20
C PHE A 72 19.59 -14.62 5.89
N ARG A 73 19.88 -13.92 7.00
CA ARG A 73 21.19 -14.03 7.65
C ARG A 73 21.44 -15.44 8.20
N GLU A 74 20.40 -16.07 8.73
CA GLU A 74 20.49 -17.45 9.20
C GLU A 74 20.70 -18.41 8.04
N HIS A 75 20.05 -18.19 6.89
CA HIS A 75 20.25 -18.98 5.68
C HIS A 75 21.63 -18.75 5.07
N LEU A 76 22.10 -17.51 4.99
CA LEU A 76 23.45 -17.16 4.56
C LEU A 76 24.50 -17.84 5.44
N GLN A 77 24.30 -17.81 6.76
CA GLN A 77 25.19 -18.48 7.68
C GLN A 77 25.11 -20.00 7.50
N ARG A 78 23.93 -20.64 7.53
CA ARG A 78 23.80 -22.10 7.37
C ARG A 78 24.33 -22.61 6.03
N ASN A 79 24.07 -21.87 4.95
CA ASN A 79 24.42 -22.29 3.60
C ASN A 79 25.90 -22.00 3.29
N LEU A 80 26.49 -20.92 3.82
CA LEU A 80 27.86 -20.52 3.49
C LEU A 80 28.89 -20.65 4.62
N THR A 81 28.51 -20.98 5.85
CA THR A 81 29.49 -21.34 6.90
C THR A 81 29.76 -22.84 6.94
N MET A 82 31.06 -23.15 7.02
CA MET A 82 31.57 -24.47 7.33
C MET A 82 31.38 -24.70 8.83
N SER A 83 30.57 -25.69 9.22
CA SER A 83 30.63 -26.18 10.60
C SER A 83 31.97 -26.89 10.78
N ASN A 84 32.89 -26.27 11.52
CA ASN A 84 34.20 -26.82 11.88
C ASN A 84 34.13 -28.07 12.78
N VAL A 85 32.93 -28.58 13.10
CA VAL A 85 32.73 -29.64 14.10
C VAL A 85 32.90 -31.06 13.51
N LEU A 86 32.99 -31.21 12.18
CA LEU A 86 33.14 -32.53 11.52
C LEU A 86 34.40 -32.68 10.65
N SER A 87 35.39 -31.80 10.77
CA SER A 87 36.67 -31.93 10.03
C SER A 87 37.64 -32.93 10.69
N LEU A 88 37.16 -34.10 11.11
CA LEU A 88 38.00 -35.25 11.44
C LEU A 88 38.16 -36.13 10.20
N GLY A 89 39.11 -35.72 9.35
CA GLY A 89 40.09 -36.63 8.75
C GLY A 89 39.71 -37.62 7.64
N HIS A 90 38.46 -37.75 7.15
CA HIS A 90 38.17 -38.83 6.18
C HIS A 90 37.33 -38.57 4.91
N GLU A 91 36.91 -37.35 4.57
CA GLU A 91 35.94 -37.19 3.45
C GLU A 91 36.13 -35.91 2.58
N ASN A 92 37.31 -35.68 2.02
CA ASN A 92 37.56 -34.47 1.20
C ASN A 92 36.67 -34.35 -0.05
N GLN A 93 36.28 -35.46 -0.70
CA GLN A 93 35.40 -35.48 -1.88
C GLN A 93 33.91 -35.30 -1.54
N LEU A 94 33.42 -35.94 -0.47
CA LEU A 94 32.05 -35.78 0.03
C LEU A 94 31.81 -34.34 0.53
N ASN A 95 32.84 -33.71 1.11
CA ASN A 95 32.80 -32.32 1.52
C ASN A 95 32.75 -31.33 0.33
N THR A 96 33.46 -31.59 -0.77
CA THR A 96 33.43 -30.71 -1.95
C THR A 96 32.11 -30.77 -2.72
N GLN A 97 31.50 -31.96 -2.83
CA GLN A 97 30.17 -32.10 -3.44
C GLN A 97 29.11 -31.37 -2.60
N HIS A 98 29.16 -31.52 -1.27
CA HIS A 98 28.27 -30.79 -0.36
C HIS A 98 28.44 -29.27 -0.46
N GLN A 99 29.67 -28.76 -0.58
CA GLN A 99 29.95 -27.34 -0.81
C GLN A 99 29.39 -26.85 -2.14
N ARG A 100 29.51 -27.64 -3.23
CA ARG A 100 28.91 -27.29 -4.51
C ARG A 100 27.39 -27.21 -4.44
N THR A 101 26.73 -28.14 -3.74
CA THR A 101 25.28 -28.07 -3.52
C THR A 101 24.88 -26.78 -2.80
N LYS A 102 25.61 -26.41 -1.74
CA LYS A 102 25.39 -25.16 -0.99
C LYS A 102 25.53 -23.90 -1.84
N LEU A 103 26.42 -23.90 -2.83
CA LEU A 103 26.55 -22.79 -3.79
C LEU A 103 25.31 -22.64 -4.67
N HIS A 104 24.72 -23.75 -5.12
CA HIS A 104 23.46 -23.74 -5.89
C HIS A 104 22.24 -23.36 -5.03
N GLU A 105 22.20 -23.81 -3.77
CA GLU A 105 21.13 -23.46 -2.82
C GLU A 105 21.03 -21.95 -2.56
N LEU A 106 22.14 -21.22 -2.67
CA LEU A 106 22.14 -19.76 -2.53
C LEU A 106 21.37 -19.07 -3.67
N SER A 107 21.58 -19.48 -4.92
CA SER A 107 20.81 -18.92 -6.05
C SER A 107 19.33 -19.25 -5.95
N GLU A 108 19.00 -20.47 -5.53
CA GLU A 108 17.61 -20.89 -5.31
C GLU A 108 16.94 -20.05 -4.20
N PHE A 109 17.67 -19.73 -3.13
CA PHE A 109 17.16 -18.82 -2.10
C PHE A 109 16.81 -17.44 -2.67
N PHE A 110 17.68 -16.83 -3.48
CA PHE A 110 17.40 -15.52 -4.07
C PHE A 110 16.24 -15.55 -5.07
N TYR A 111 16.07 -16.64 -5.84
CA TYR A 111 14.86 -16.83 -6.65
C TYR A 111 13.60 -16.94 -5.80
N ALA A 112 13.63 -17.72 -4.72
CA ALA A 112 12.49 -17.87 -3.82
C ALA A 112 12.11 -16.52 -3.16
N ALA A 113 13.10 -15.73 -2.74
CA ALA A 113 12.86 -14.39 -2.21
C ALA A 113 12.32 -13.42 -3.28
N ALA A 114 12.82 -13.50 -4.52
CA ALA A 114 12.30 -12.71 -5.63
C ALA A 114 10.85 -13.09 -5.97
N ASP A 115 10.51 -14.37 -5.94
CA ASP A 115 9.14 -14.83 -6.19
C ASP A 115 8.18 -14.39 -5.08
N ALA A 116 8.60 -14.46 -3.81
CA ALA A 116 7.84 -13.91 -2.69
C ALA A 116 7.59 -12.39 -2.85
N ALA A 117 8.61 -11.63 -3.26
CA ALA A 117 8.48 -10.19 -3.56
C ALA A 117 7.48 -9.94 -4.69
N ARG A 118 7.52 -10.74 -5.77
CA ARG A 118 6.59 -10.67 -6.91
C ARG A 118 5.15 -10.98 -6.51
N ILE A 119 4.95 -12.02 -5.69
CA ILE A 119 3.61 -12.39 -5.19
C ILE A 119 3.05 -11.26 -4.34
N PHE A 120 3.84 -10.72 -3.40
CA PHE A 120 3.39 -9.59 -2.59
C PHE A 120 3.13 -8.33 -3.42
N ALA A 121 3.93 -8.05 -4.45
CA ALA A 121 3.69 -6.94 -5.37
C ALA A 121 2.30 -7.07 -6.03
N ARG A 122 1.99 -8.22 -6.64
CA ARG A 122 0.69 -8.47 -7.27
C ARG A 122 -0.47 -8.38 -6.29
N ASP A 123 -0.34 -9.02 -5.14
CA ASP A 123 -1.43 -9.10 -4.16
C ASP A 123 -1.70 -7.73 -3.51
N SER A 124 -0.64 -6.94 -3.23
CA SER A 124 -0.79 -5.56 -2.73
C SER A 124 -1.43 -4.63 -3.76
N GLU A 125 -1.04 -4.71 -5.04
CA GLU A 125 -1.69 -3.97 -6.13
C GLU A 125 -3.18 -4.28 -6.18
N THR A 126 -3.54 -5.56 -6.19
CA THR A 126 -4.93 -6.03 -6.20
C THR A 126 -5.70 -5.48 -5.00
N SER A 127 -5.10 -5.52 -3.80
CA SER A 127 -5.69 -4.98 -2.57
C SER A 127 -5.99 -3.47 -2.66
N TYR A 128 -5.03 -2.68 -3.18
CA TYR A 128 -5.21 -1.25 -3.40
C TYR A 128 -6.31 -0.94 -4.41
N GLU A 129 -6.35 -1.67 -5.53
CA GLU A 129 -7.42 -1.54 -6.52
C GLU A 129 -8.79 -1.85 -5.92
N PHE A 130 -8.91 -2.93 -5.14
CA PHE A 130 -10.17 -3.25 -4.46
C PHE A 130 -10.59 -2.18 -3.46
N ALA A 131 -9.65 -1.56 -2.74
CA ALA A 131 -9.94 -0.46 -1.83
C ALA A 131 -10.54 0.75 -2.57
N LYS A 132 -9.91 1.15 -3.69
CA LYS A 132 -10.40 2.24 -4.54
C LYS A 132 -11.75 1.92 -5.17
N ASN A 133 -11.87 0.74 -5.79
CA ASN A 133 -13.07 0.34 -6.52
C ASN A 133 -14.27 0.16 -5.58
N SER A 134 -14.05 -0.38 -4.38
CA SER A 134 -15.11 -0.50 -3.37
C SER A 134 -15.56 0.89 -2.91
N SER A 135 -14.59 1.77 -2.60
CA SER A 135 -14.86 3.18 -2.24
C SER A 135 -15.70 3.90 -3.31
N TYR A 136 -15.32 3.77 -4.58
CA TYR A 136 -16.01 4.39 -5.71
C TYR A 136 -17.40 3.78 -5.96
N THR A 137 -17.54 2.46 -5.81
CA THR A 137 -18.84 1.78 -5.96
C THR A 137 -19.83 2.27 -4.92
N LEU A 138 -19.38 2.46 -3.67
CA LEU A 138 -20.19 3.05 -2.61
C LEU A 138 -20.67 4.48 -2.98
N LEU A 139 -19.78 5.31 -3.52
CA LEU A 139 -20.14 6.66 -4.00
C LEU A 139 -21.20 6.61 -5.11
N LEU A 140 -21.06 5.71 -6.08
CA LEU A 140 -22.01 5.57 -7.19
C LEU A 140 -23.41 5.12 -6.72
N GLN A 141 -23.48 4.20 -5.77
CA GLN A 141 -24.76 3.77 -5.18
C GLN A 141 -25.50 4.95 -4.53
N LEU A 142 -24.76 5.84 -3.88
CA LEU A 142 -25.31 6.99 -3.18
C LEU A 142 -25.81 8.11 -4.11
N ARG A 143 -25.15 8.31 -5.24
CA ARG A 143 -25.60 9.28 -6.27
C ARG A 143 -26.98 8.98 -6.84
N GLN A 144 -27.52 7.78 -6.65
CA GLN A 144 -28.83 7.37 -7.15
C GLN A 144 -30.00 7.74 -6.21
N ILE A 145 -29.69 8.20 -4.99
CA ILE A 145 -30.65 8.51 -3.92
C ILE A 145 -31.44 9.84 -4.08
N PRO A 146 -30.88 10.96 -4.58
CA PRO A 146 -31.50 12.27 -4.43
C PRO A 146 -32.69 12.57 -5.37
N SER A 147 -32.96 11.77 -6.40
CA SER A 147 -33.93 12.11 -7.45
C SER A 147 -35.39 12.16 -6.97
N THR A 148 -35.75 11.44 -5.90
CA THR A 148 -37.15 11.30 -5.42
C THR A 148 -37.50 12.10 -4.16
N GLN A 149 -36.55 12.87 -3.58
CA GLN A 149 -36.73 13.53 -2.28
C GLN A 149 -37.34 14.96 -2.36
N PRO A 150 -37.94 15.50 -1.28
CA PRO A 150 -38.41 16.89 -1.20
C PRO A 150 -37.28 17.93 -1.37
N ILE A 151 -37.59 19.13 -1.87
CA ILE A 151 -36.61 20.19 -2.21
C ILE A 151 -35.67 20.56 -1.03
N PRO A 152 -36.13 20.76 0.21
CA PRO A 152 -35.24 21.10 1.33
C PRO A 152 -34.25 19.98 1.66
N VAL A 153 -34.70 18.72 1.56
CA VAL A 153 -33.87 17.53 1.78
C VAL A 153 -32.86 17.36 0.65
N LYS A 154 -33.24 17.70 -0.59
CA LYS A 154 -32.34 17.68 -1.75
C LYS A 154 -31.12 18.58 -1.55
N MET A 155 -31.30 19.82 -1.07
CA MET A 155 -30.15 20.71 -0.84
C MET A 155 -29.18 20.18 0.22
N LEU A 156 -29.70 19.63 1.33
CA LEU A 156 -28.87 19.03 2.38
C LEU A 156 -28.11 17.79 1.88
N LEU A 157 -28.76 16.96 1.07
CA LEU A 157 -28.13 15.81 0.43
C LEU A 157 -27.05 16.23 -0.59
N THR A 158 -27.26 17.32 -1.33
CA THR A 158 -26.27 17.85 -2.27
C THR A 158 -24.96 18.19 -1.57
N ASN A 159 -25.02 18.95 -0.46
CA ASN A 159 -23.82 19.31 0.30
C ASN A 159 -23.16 18.07 0.92
N TYR A 160 -23.95 17.15 1.46
CA TYR A 160 -23.43 15.92 2.06
C TYR A 160 -22.74 15.02 1.02
N PHE A 161 -23.29 14.91 -0.18
CA PHE A 161 -22.65 14.15 -1.27
C PHE A 161 -21.42 14.85 -1.84
N ALA A 162 -21.38 16.18 -1.85
CA ALA A 162 -20.18 16.91 -2.25
C ALA A 162 -19.00 16.63 -1.29
N GLU A 163 -19.23 16.69 0.02
CA GLU A 163 -18.21 16.34 1.03
C GLU A 163 -17.75 14.88 0.90
N MET A 164 -18.70 13.98 0.69
CA MET A 164 -18.40 12.57 0.48
C MET A 164 -17.55 12.33 -0.77
N GLU A 165 -17.92 12.95 -1.90
CA GLU A 165 -17.17 12.86 -3.14
C GLU A 165 -15.74 13.40 -2.98
N PHE A 166 -15.60 14.55 -2.32
CA PHE A 166 -14.29 15.12 -2.02
C PHE A 166 -13.43 14.16 -1.18
N PHE A 167 -14.04 13.52 -0.16
CA PHE A 167 -13.37 12.48 0.62
C PHE A 167 -12.89 11.30 -0.25
N HIS A 168 -13.73 10.79 -1.15
CA HIS A 168 -13.37 9.66 -2.01
C HIS A 168 -12.22 9.98 -2.96
N ILE A 169 -12.17 11.20 -3.50
CA ILE A 169 -11.06 11.67 -4.33
C ILE A 169 -9.76 11.67 -3.52
N MET A 170 -9.76 12.31 -2.36
CA MET A 170 -8.58 12.38 -1.47
C MET A 170 -8.09 10.98 -1.06
N PHE A 171 -9.02 10.07 -0.70
CA PHE A 171 -8.69 8.71 -0.34
C PHE A 171 -8.08 7.93 -1.51
N SER A 172 -8.60 8.10 -2.72
CA SER A 172 -8.06 7.48 -3.93
C SER A 172 -6.65 7.94 -4.23
N GLU A 173 -6.39 9.26 -4.14
CA GLU A 173 -5.06 9.84 -4.40
C GLU A 173 -4.01 9.30 -3.41
N ILE A 174 -4.37 9.20 -2.13
CA ILE A 174 -3.47 8.67 -1.09
C ILE A 174 -3.21 7.17 -1.27
N ILE A 175 -4.20 6.40 -1.74
CA ILE A 175 -3.96 5.00 -2.12
C ILE A 175 -3.00 4.91 -3.32
N ASP A 176 -3.14 5.80 -4.30
CA ASP A 176 -2.27 5.81 -5.48
C ASP A 176 -0.81 6.10 -5.13
N GLU A 177 -0.54 7.05 -4.23
CA GLU A 177 0.82 7.31 -3.72
C GLU A 177 1.39 6.07 -2.99
N ALA A 178 0.57 5.40 -2.17
CA ALA A 178 0.97 4.19 -1.46
C ALA A 178 1.26 3.02 -2.41
N LEU A 179 0.41 2.85 -3.42
CA LEU A 179 0.56 1.84 -4.47
C LEU A 179 1.87 2.07 -5.23
N GLU A 180 2.09 3.28 -5.75
CA GLU A 180 3.28 3.62 -6.53
C GLU A 180 4.56 3.34 -5.72
N TYR A 181 4.61 3.82 -4.47
CA TYR A 181 5.77 3.61 -3.61
C TYR A 181 6.02 2.12 -3.36
N THR A 182 4.98 1.38 -2.97
CA THR A 182 5.09 -0.04 -2.62
C THR A 182 5.52 -0.87 -3.84
N GLN A 183 4.90 -0.65 -5.00
CA GLN A 183 5.24 -1.35 -6.24
C GLN A 183 6.67 -1.08 -6.70
N ASN A 184 7.09 0.18 -6.70
CA ASN A 184 8.44 0.55 -7.13
C ASN A 184 9.51 -0.16 -6.30
N ILE A 185 9.33 -0.25 -4.99
CA ILE A 185 10.27 -0.92 -4.10
C ILE A 185 10.24 -2.45 -4.27
N LEU A 186 9.07 -3.06 -4.36
CA LEU A 186 8.94 -4.51 -4.51
C LEU A 186 9.48 -5.00 -5.86
N LEU A 187 9.17 -4.30 -6.95
CA LEU A 187 9.68 -4.63 -8.28
C LEU A 187 11.20 -4.42 -8.39
N ALA A 188 11.74 -3.36 -7.77
CA ALA A 188 13.18 -3.16 -7.71
C ALA A 188 13.88 -4.29 -6.93
N THR A 189 13.30 -4.70 -5.81
CA THR A 189 13.81 -5.82 -4.99
C THR A 189 13.78 -7.12 -5.76
N GLN A 190 12.65 -7.45 -6.39
CA GLN A 190 12.48 -8.61 -7.25
C GLN A 190 13.55 -8.65 -8.35
N LYS A 191 13.67 -7.57 -9.14
CA LYS A 191 14.65 -7.48 -10.24
C LYS A 191 16.07 -7.70 -9.74
N THR A 192 16.43 -7.10 -8.62
CA THR A 192 17.76 -7.23 -8.03
C THR A 192 18.04 -8.68 -7.61
N PHE A 193 17.11 -9.32 -6.91
CA PHE A 193 17.26 -10.70 -6.47
C PHE A 193 17.28 -11.70 -7.63
N THR A 194 16.42 -11.51 -8.64
CA THR A 194 16.44 -12.33 -9.86
C THR A 194 17.76 -12.19 -10.60
N TYR A 195 18.20 -10.97 -10.88
CA TYR A 195 19.47 -10.74 -11.58
C TYR A 195 20.66 -11.33 -10.82
N TYR A 196 20.69 -11.17 -9.49
CA TYR A 196 21.76 -11.77 -8.68
C TYR A 196 21.75 -13.30 -8.75
N ALA A 197 20.57 -13.92 -8.64
CA ALA A 197 20.42 -15.37 -8.76
C ALA A 197 20.85 -15.88 -10.14
N ASP A 198 20.48 -15.17 -11.21
CA ASP A 198 20.86 -15.52 -12.58
C ASP A 198 22.39 -15.45 -12.77
N VAL A 199 23.04 -14.39 -12.26
CA VAL A 199 24.51 -14.26 -12.30
C VAL A 199 25.17 -15.43 -11.56
N GLN A 200 24.71 -15.76 -10.36
CA GLN A 200 25.27 -16.87 -9.59
C GLN A 200 25.15 -18.20 -10.34
N ARG A 201 23.96 -18.47 -10.89
CA ARG A 201 23.68 -19.67 -11.67
C ARG A 201 24.57 -19.73 -12.91
N PHE A 202 24.72 -18.62 -13.64
CA PHE A 202 25.56 -18.54 -14.82
C PHE A 202 27.04 -18.81 -14.50
N VAL A 203 27.58 -18.19 -13.45
CA VAL A 203 28.97 -18.41 -13.05
C VAL A 203 29.22 -19.88 -12.71
N LEU A 204 28.31 -20.50 -11.95
CA LEU A 204 28.44 -21.91 -11.58
C LEU A 204 28.33 -22.87 -12.78
N GLN A 205 27.54 -22.53 -13.80
CA GLN A 205 27.32 -23.37 -14.97
C GLN A 205 28.35 -23.15 -16.08
N ASN A 206 28.77 -21.91 -16.33
CA ASN A 206 29.49 -21.54 -17.55
C ASN A 206 30.97 -21.20 -17.32
N TRP A 207 31.38 -20.88 -16.09
CA TRP A 207 32.78 -20.47 -15.84
C TRP A 207 33.72 -21.64 -15.53
N ASN A 208 33.24 -22.89 -15.65
CA ASN A 208 34.00 -24.10 -15.39
C ASN A 208 34.77 -24.00 -14.05
N PHE A 209 34.01 -23.92 -12.96
CA PHE A 209 34.56 -23.79 -11.61
C PHE A 209 35.36 -25.04 -11.21
N LYS A 210 36.63 -24.85 -10.79
CA LYS A 210 37.53 -25.95 -10.39
C LYS A 210 36.95 -26.79 -9.25
N GLY A 211 36.32 -26.11 -8.30
CA GLY A 211 35.59 -26.72 -7.18
C GLY A 211 36.40 -27.72 -6.37
N ASP A 212 37.70 -27.50 -6.22
CA ASP A 212 38.54 -28.04 -5.15
C ASP A 212 38.29 -27.29 -3.83
N VAL A 213 38.73 -27.85 -2.70
CA VAL A 213 38.40 -27.34 -1.36
C VAL A 213 38.81 -25.87 -1.17
N GLY A 214 39.98 -25.47 -1.68
CA GLY A 214 40.45 -24.08 -1.60
C GLY A 214 39.58 -23.12 -2.39
N CYS A 215 39.25 -23.47 -3.64
CA CYS A 215 38.39 -22.64 -4.48
C CYS A 215 36.93 -22.57 -4.00
N CYS A 216 36.37 -23.67 -3.48
CA CYS A 216 35.06 -23.66 -2.83
C CYS A 216 35.05 -22.70 -1.65
N GLN A 217 36.08 -22.74 -0.80
CA GLN A 217 36.17 -21.85 0.37
C GLN A 217 36.28 -20.37 -0.05
N GLU A 218 37.18 -20.03 -0.97
CA GLU A 218 37.34 -18.64 -1.46
C GLU A 218 36.05 -18.12 -2.09
N TYR A 219 35.36 -18.94 -2.90
CA TYR A 219 34.13 -18.51 -3.55
C TYR A 219 32.96 -18.38 -2.58
N MET A 220 32.83 -19.27 -1.60
CA MET A 220 31.80 -19.17 -0.55
C MET A 220 31.99 -17.91 0.30
N GLU A 221 33.22 -17.53 0.63
CA GLU A 221 33.51 -16.30 1.38
C GLU A 221 33.19 -15.04 0.56
N PHE A 222 33.56 -15.04 -0.72
CA PHE A 222 33.18 -14.00 -1.67
C PHE A 222 31.65 -13.85 -1.76
N LEU A 223 30.93 -14.94 -1.97
CA LEU A 223 29.47 -14.93 -2.06
C LEU A 223 28.82 -14.51 -0.75
N LYS A 224 29.35 -14.93 0.41
CA LYS A 224 28.82 -14.50 1.71
C LYS A 224 28.90 -13.00 1.87
N HIS A 225 30.03 -12.40 1.51
CA HIS A 225 30.23 -10.95 1.59
C HIS A 225 29.29 -10.18 0.65
N TYR A 226 29.29 -10.53 -0.64
CA TYR A 226 28.50 -9.79 -1.64
C TYR A 226 27.00 -10.06 -1.53
N SER A 227 26.58 -11.26 -1.15
CA SER A 227 25.15 -11.53 -0.89
C SER A 227 24.63 -10.67 0.26
N ASP A 228 25.38 -10.51 1.35
CA ASP A 228 24.98 -9.65 2.47
C ASP A 228 24.88 -8.18 2.04
N GLN A 229 25.82 -7.69 1.23
CA GLN A 229 25.77 -6.31 0.71
C GLN A 229 24.58 -6.08 -0.24
N ILE A 230 24.40 -6.95 -1.23
CA ILE A 230 23.32 -6.85 -2.21
C ILE A 230 21.97 -6.93 -1.51
N PHE A 231 21.84 -7.84 -0.56
CA PHE A 231 20.63 -7.97 0.25
C PHE A 231 20.36 -6.73 1.10
N LYS A 232 21.37 -6.19 1.80
CA LYS A 232 21.20 -4.94 2.58
C LYS A 232 20.81 -3.75 1.72
N CYS A 233 21.28 -3.71 0.47
CA CYS A 233 20.89 -2.68 -0.48
C CYS A 233 19.43 -2.84 -0.92
N ALA A 234 19.06 -4.03 -1.40
CA ALA A 234 17.73 -4.30 -1.96
C ALA A 234 16.63 -4.38 -0.89
N ALA A 235 16.85 -5.19 0.16
CA ALA A 235 15.94 -5.38 1.29
C ALA A 235 16.26 -4.44 2.47
N GLY A 236 16.86 -3.28 2.18
CA GLY A 236 17.27 -2.30 3.17
C GLY A 236 16.11 -1.47 3.73
N ARG A 237 16.38 -0.19 4.01
CA ARG A 237 15.39 0.73 4.57
C ARG A 237 14.16 0.89 3.67
N GLY A 238 14.33 0.90 2.34
CA GLY A 238 13.24 1.07 1.39
C GLY A 238 12.16 -0.01 1.53
N LEU A 239 12.56 -1.27 1.61
CA LEU A 239 11.64 -2.40 1.76
C LEU A 239 10.89 -2.39 3.09
N ASN A 240 11.58 -2.08 4.20
CA ASN A 240 10.91 -1.93 5.50
C ASN A 240 9.86 -0.82 5.48
N VAL A 241 10.16 0.31 4.82
CA VAL A 241 9.19 1.39 4.65
C VAL A 241 8.01 0.94 3.77
N ALA A 242 8.24 0.16 2.71
CA ALA A 242 7.15 -0.37 1.89
C ALA A 242 6.21 -1.28 2.70
N PHE A 243 6.75 -2.13 3.57
CA PHE A 243 5.94 -2.94 4.49
C PHE A 243 5.11 -2.07 5.46
N ASP A 244 5.74 -1.04 6.04
CA ASP A 244 5.10 -0.10 6.96
C ASP A 244 3.97 0.69 6.26
N VAL A 245 4.24 1.19 5.03
CA VAL A 245 3.27 1.89 4.18
C VAL A 245 2.09 1.00 3.89
N PHE A 246 2.33 -0.22 3.40
CA PHE A 246 1.25 -1.16 3.11
C PHE A 246 0.38 -1.43 4.35
N ALA A 247 1.00 -1.76 5.49
CA ALA A 247 0.26 -2.06 6.73
C ALA A 247 -0.60 -0.89 7.22
N MET A 248 -0.06 0.34 7.18
CA MET A 248 -0.81 1.53 7.58
C MET A 248 -1.93 1.86 6.59
N THR A 249 -1.70 1.67 5.29
CA THR A 249 -2.75 1.85 4.27
C THR A 249 -3.86 0.83 4.45
N GLU A 250 -3.52 -0.43 4.69
CA GLU A 250 -4.46 -1.54 4.87
C GLU A 250 -5.37 -1.29 6.08
N LEU A 251 -4.77 -0.95 7.22
CA LEU A 251 -5.49 -0.63 8.45
C LEU A 251 -6.44 0.55 8.26
N THR A 252 -5.95 1.63 7.65
CA THR A 252 -6.73 2.83 7.40
C THR A 252 -7.86 2.56 6.41
N SER A 253 -7.61 1.80 5.34
CA SER A 253 -8.60 1.43 4.34
C SER A 253 -9.74 0.62 4.94
N LYS A 254 -9.45 -0.38 5.79
CA LYS A 254 -10.48 -1.14 6.52
C LYS A 254 -11.33 -0.24 7.41
N TYR A 255 -10.70 0.68 8.12
CA TYR A 255 -11.40 1.64 8.96
C TYR A 255 -12.32 2.56 8.13
N VAL A 256 -11.78 3.16 7.06
CA VAL A 256 -12.51 4.04 6.14
C VAL A 256 -13.70 3.32 5.54
N MET A 257 -13.51 2.12 4.97
CA MET A 257 -14.60 1.37 4.36
C MET A 257 -15.74 1.13 5.36
N ARG A 258 -15.42 0.66 6.57
CA ARG A 258 -16.43 0.43 7.62
C ARG A 258 -17.18 1.71 8.02
N GLN A 259 -16.46 2.83 8.09
CA GLN A 259 -17.03 4.13 8.42
C GLN A 259 -17.93 4.69 7.30
N LEU A 260 -17.58 4.44 6.04
CA LEU A 260 -18.41 4.78 4.88
C LEU A 260 -19.68 3.93 4.87
N GLU A 261 -19.56 2.62 5.06
CA GLU A 261 -20.72 1.73 5.14
C GLU A 261 -21.70 2.16 6.24
N PHE A 262 -21.20 2.49 7.44
CA PHE A 262 -22.07 2.99 8.52
C PHE A 262 -22.80 4.28 8.12
N ARG A 263 -22.11 5.23 7.48
CA ARG A 263 -22.72 6.49 7.01
C ARG A 263 -23.80 6.24 5.97
N ILE A 264 -23.56 5.30 5.06
CA ILE A 264 -24.52 4.90 4.02
C ILE A 264 -25.76 4.28 4.65
N GLN A 265 -25.60 3.34 5.58
CA GLN A 265 -26.70 2.75 6.33
C GLN A 265 -27.50 3.81 7.09
N ARG A 266 -26.80 4.74 7.76
CA ARG A 266 -27.45 5.84 8.48
C ARG A 266 -28.23 6.76 7.54
N LEU A 267 -27.71 7.03 6.35
CA LEU A 267 -28.38 7.79 5.31
C LEU A 267 -29.65 7.08 4.83
N PHE A 268 -29.57 5.80 4.47
CA PHE A 268 -30.75 5.03 4.07
C PHE A 268 -31.81 4.96 5.18
N ASN A 269 -31.40 4.74 6.43
CA ASN A 269 -32.32 4.74 7.58
C ASN A 269 -33.00 6.10 7.79
N CYS A 270 -32.26 7.19 7.62
CA CYS A 270 -32.78 8.56 7.65
C CYS A 270 -33.87 8.77 6.59
N LEU A 271 -33.60 8.37 5.35
CA LEU A 271 -34.49 8.56 4.20
C LEU A 271 -35.70 7.62 4.21
N TYR A 272 -35.55 6.39 4.69
CA TYR A 272 -36.63 5.39 4.78
C TYR A 272 -37.67 5.74 5.84
N LEU A 273 -37.24 6.33 6.97
CA LEU A 273 -38.09 6.55 8.15
C LEU A 273 -38.74 7.95 8.18
N GLY A 274 -38.43 8.84 7.24
CA GLY A 274 -39.14 10.11 7.00
C GLY A 274 -39.11 11.15 8.13
N SER A 275 -38.37 10.91 9.22
CA SER A 275 -38.27 11.81 10.40
C SER A 275 -36.99 12.66 10.34
N TYR A 276 -36.96 13.57 9.36
CA TYR A 276 -35.78 14.36 9.01
C TYR A 276 -35.27 15.27 10.13
N GLU A 277 -36.16 15.90 10.92
CA GLU A 277 -35.79 16.81 12.04
C GLU A 277 -34.99 16.12 13.17
N ILE A 278 -35.21 14.81 13.38
CA ILE A 278 -34.63 14.07 14.51
C ILE A 278 -33.53 13.11 14.04
N ARG A 279 -33.76 12.35 12.96
CA ARG A 279 -32.89 11.25 12.54
C ARG A 279 -31.85 11.63 11.49
N CYS A 280 -32.00 12.79 10.84
CA CYS A 280 -31.12 13.25 9.75
C CYS A 280 -30.29 14.47 10.14
N LYS A 281 -30.11 14.76 11.44
CA LYS A 281 -29.36 15.92 11.93
C LYS A 281 -27.92 16.00 11.39
N PHE A 282 -27.33 14.86 11.05
CA PHE A 282 -25.98 14.81 10.45
C PHE A 282 -25.92 15.47 9.06
N LEU A 283 -27.04 15.54 8.32
CA LEU A 283 -27.09 16.22 7.02
C LEU A 283 -26.98 17.75 7.15
N LEU A 284 -27.23 18.32 8.33
CA LEU A 284 -27.12 19.76 8.57
C LEU A 284 -25.67 20.22 8.64
N ASN A 285 -24.73 19.33 8.93
CA ASN A 285 -23.30 19.63 9.00
C ASN A 285 -22.51 18.42 8.48
N ALA A 286 -22.37 18.36 7.16
CA ALA A 286 -21.63 17.31 6.48
C ALA A 286 -20.14 17.32 6.86
N GLU A 287 -19.51 18.49 6.92
CA GLU A 287 -18.10 18.64 7.32
C GLU A 287 -17.81 17.96 8.66
N LYS A 288 -18.63 18.23 9.67
CA LYS A 288 -18.49 17.63 11.01
C LYS A 288 -18.67 16.11 10.98
N ASP A 289 -19.52 15.60 10.10
CA ASP A 289 -19.72 14.16 9.99
C ASP A 289 -18.54 13.44 9.31
N PHE A 290 -17.88 14.10 8.36
CA PHE A 290 -16.69 13.58 7.69
C PHE A 290 -15.37 13.94 8.39
N GLU A 291 -15.37 14.85 9.36
CA GLU A 291 -14.18 15.32 10.10
C GLU A 291 -13.27 14.17 10.56
N MET A 292 -13.84 13.15 11.21
CA MET A 292 -13.07 11.99 11.69
C MET A 292 -12.43 11.17 10.54
N LEU A 293 -13.11 11.09 9.40
CA LEU A 293 -12.60 10.41 8.21
C LEU A 293 -11.45 11.22 7.59
N PHE A 294 -11.62 12.53 7.43
CA PHE A 294 -10.56 13.42 6.95
C PHE A 294 -9.34 13.39 7.87
N THR A 295 -9.52 13.47 9.19
CA THR A 295 -8.41 13.36 10.15
C THR A 295 -7.64 12.05 9.99
N LYS A 296 -8.32 10.93 9.72
CA LYS A 296 -7.66 9.64 9.50
C LYS A 296 -6.87 9.59 8.19
N ILE A 297 -7.34 10.26 7.16
CA ILE A 297 -6.62 10.41 5.90
C ILE A 297 -5.41 11.35 6.06
N GLU A 298 -5.57 12.46 6.78
CA GLU A 298 -4.49 13.38 7.11
C GLU A 298 -3.39 12.70 7.96
N GLU A 299 -3.77 11.85 8.93
CA GLU A 299 -2.80 11.04 9.70
C GLU A 299 -1.98 10.11 8.79
N LEU A 300 -2.64 9.49 7.78
CA LEU A 300 -1.99 8.60 6.83
C LEU A 300 -1.04 9.36 5.89
N GLU A 301 -1.46 10.52 5.41
CA GLU A 301 -0.66 11.44 4.59
C GLU A 301 0.59 11.92 5.34
N ILE A 302 0.42 12.35 6.60
CA ILE A 302 1.55 12.73 7.48
C ILE A 302 2.51 11.55 7.66
N PHE A 303 1.96 10.34 7.84
CA PHE A 303 2.76 9.14 7.96
C PHE A 303 3.60 8.87 6.70
N TYR A 304 3.02 9.02 5.50
CA TYR A 304 3.76 8.89 4.24
C TYR A 304 4.84 9.95 4.10
N ASP A 305 4.54 11.21 4.39
CA ASP A 305 5.53 12.29 4.34
C ASP A 305 6.72 12.03 5.28
N LEU A 306 6.47 11.51 6.47
CA LEU A 306 7.55 11.14 7.41
C LEU A 306 8.36 9.95 6.91
N ARG A 307 7.71 8.93 6.35
CA ARG A 307 8.33 7.65 6.01
C ARG A 307 8.97 7.60 4.63
N MET A 308 8.28 8.11 3.61
CA MET A 308 8.73 8.11 2.21
C MET A 308 9.65 9.29 1.90
N LYS A 309 9.33 10.50 2.40
CA LYS A 309 10.05 11.74 2.04
C LYS A 309 11.15 12.12 3.05
N ASN A 310 11.58 11.17 3.89
CA ASN A 310 12.60 11.37 4.93
C ASN A 310 12.31 12.56 5.87
N GLY A 311 11.05 12.82 6.20
CA GLY A 311 10.66 13.92 7.07
C GLY A 311 10.76 15.31 6.44
N ARG A 312 10.96 15.41 5.12
CA ARG A 312 10.66 16.64 4.38
C ARG A 312 9.15 16.71 4.22
N VAL A 313 8.49 17.26 5.25
CA VAL A 313 7.06 17.56 5.24
C VAL A 313 6.75 18.34 3.97
N SER A 314 6.08 17.70 3.00
CA SER A 314 5.52 18.44 1.89
C SER A 314 4.36 19.23 2.47
N ALA A 315 4.49 20.56 2.46
CA ALA A 315 3.46 21.46 2.92
C ALA A 315 2.24 21.40 1.98
N LEU A 316 1.48 20.31 2.02
CA LEU A 316 0.19 20.17 1.33
C LEU A 316 -0.88 21.08 1.94
N ARG A 317 -0.59 21.69 3.11
CA ARG A 317 -1.33 22.84 3.64
C ARG A 317 -1.41 24.04 2.68
N GLN A 318 -0.56 24.12 1.66
CA GLN A 318 -0.58 25.19 0.66
C GLN A 318 -1.37 24.84 -0.63
N ARG A 319 -1.74 23.56 -0.85
CA ARG A 319 -2.57 23.14 -1.99
C ARG A 319 -4.07 23.38 -1.79
N ARG A 320 -4.55 23.53 -0.55
CA ARG A 320 -5.96 23.92 -0.28
C ARG A 320 -6.29 25.37 -0.67
N GLN A 321 -5.32 26.17 -1.12
CA GLN A 321 -5.55 27.58 -1.49
C GLN A 321 -5.25 27.95 -2.94
N ASN A 322 -4.46 27.15 -3.69
CA ASN A 322 -4.10 27.48 -5.06
C ASN A 322 -4.40 26.31 -6.00
N HIS A 323 -5.50 26.45 -6.73
CA HIS A 323 -5.69 25.75 -7.99
C HIS A 323 -4.57 26.14 -8.98
N ILE A 324 -4.12 25.15 -9.74
CA ILE A 324 -3.29 25.25 -10.97
C ILE A 324 -1.83 25.64 -10.69
N GLU A 325 -0.96 24.64 -10.61
CA GLU A 325 0.21 24.55 -11.48
C GLU A 325 0.86 23.16 -11.38
N GLU A 326 1.06 22.57 -12.55
CA GLU A 326 1.73 21.29 -12.78
C GLU A 326 3.17 21.36 -12.26
N ALA A 327 3.45 20.64 -11.18
CA ALA A 327 4.79 20.18 -10.90
C ALA A 327 4.72 18.66 -10.89
N ALA A 328 5.28 18.05 -11.93
CA ALA A 328 5.47 16.62 -12.04
C ALA A 328 6.09 16.09 -10.74
N PRO A 329 5.52 15.06 -10.09
CA PRO A 329 6.18 14.43 -8.96
C PRO A 329 7.47 13.84 -9.50
N THR A 330 8.60 14.34 -9.00
CA THR A 330 9.89 13.66 -9.16
C THR A 330 9.74 12.28 -8.56
N GLY A 331 9.54 11.29 -9.44
CA GLY A 331 9.35 9.90 -9.08
C GLY A 331 10.42 9.43 -8.10
N VAL A 332 9.99 8.56 -7.19
CA VAL A 332 10.86 7.87 -6.24
C VAL A 332 11.98 7.22 -7.05
N LYS A 333 13.20 7.78 -6.97
CA LYS A 333 14.37 7.16 -7.59
C LYS A 333 14.62 5.85 -6.85
N ALA A 334 14.17 4.75 -7.43
CA ALA A 334 14.59 3.42 -7.06
C ALA A 334 16.12 3.42 -7.01
N GLN A 335 16.70 3.01 -5.89
CA GLN A 335 18.15 3.03 -5.67
C GLN A 335 18.87 2.39 -6.85
N ASP A 336 19.66 3.23 -7.53
CA ASP A 336 20.52 2.86 -8.65
C ASP A 336 21.45 1.69 -8.24
N ASN A 337 21.30 0.56 -8.93
CA ASN A 337 22.20 -0.58 -9.04
C ASN A 337 22.81 -1.12 -7.71
N CYS A 338 22.02 -1.90 -6.96
CA CYS A 338 22.53 -2.69 -5.82
C CYS A 338 23.60 -3.73 -6.19
N ILE A 339 23.74 -4.06 -7.47
CA ILE A 339 24.72 -5.01 -7.98
C ILE A 339 25.76 -4.23 -8.78
N PRO A 340 27.06 -4.34 -8.44
CA PRO A 340 28.12 -3.60 -9.11
C PRO A 340 28.17 -3.88 -10.63
N LEU A 341 28.65 -2.90 -11.39
CA LEU A 341 28.96 -3.09 -12.81
C LEU A 341 29.98 -4.22 -13.00
N ASP A 342 29.77 -5.04 -14.03
CA ASP A 342 30.56 -6.22 -14.36
C ASP A 342 30.69 -7.24 -13.21
N PHE A 343 29.72 -7.28 -12.30
CA PHE A 343 29.66 -8.28 -11.25
C PHE A 343 29.47 -9.68 -11.85
N PRO A 344 30.19 -10.71 -11.36
CA PRO A 344 31.14 -10.69 -10.23
C PRO A 344 32.59 -10.44 -10.65
N ARG A 345 32.90 -10.41 -11.94
CA ARG A 345 34.28 -10.37 -12.49
C ARG A 345 35.11 -9.18 -11.98
N SER A 346 34.51 -8.00 -11.91
CA SER A 346 35.18 -6.78 -11.43
C SER A 346 35.58 -6.87 -9.96
N GLN A 347 34.81 -7.63 -9.18
CA GLN A 347 34.93 -7.71 -7.72
C GLN A 347 35.76 -8.88 -7.21
N MET A 348 36.04 -9.88 -8.05
CA MET A 348 36.87 -11.02 -7.66
C MET A 348 38.35 -10.63 -7.56
N HIS A 349 38.98 -11.03 -6.45
CA HIS A 349 40.42 -10.99 -6.29
C HIS A 349 41.14 -11.93 -7.28
N LYS A 350 42.43 -11.68 -7.51
CA LYS A 350 43.23 -12.49 -8.45
C LYS A 350 43.28 -13.98 -8.09
N SER A 351 43.30 -14.31 -6.79
CA SER A 351 43.28 -15.70 -6.31
C SER A 351 41.98 -16.41 -6.72
N LEU A 352 40.84 -15.78 -6.45
CA LEU A 352 39.53 -16.32 -6.79
C LEU A 352 39.34 -16.46 -8.31
N LYS A 353 39.88 -15.53 -9.11
CA LYS A 353 39.85 -15.66 -10.58
C LYS A 353 40.58 -16.91 -11.07
N GLN A 354 41.62 -17.38 -10.37
CA GLN A 354 42.32 -18.61 -10.73
C GLN A 354 41.49 -19.87 -10.47
N CYS A 355 40.38 -19.76 -9.74
CA CYS A 355 39.45 -20.86 -9.48
C CYS A 355 38.50 -21.21 -10.62
N PHE A 356 38.52 -20.41 -11.70
CA PHE A 356 37.67 -20.59 -12.88
C PHE A 356 38.55 -20.87 -14.10
N TYR A 357 38.20 -21.88 -14.90
CA TYR A 357 38.94 -22.19 -16.13
C TYR A 357 38.56 -21.25 -17.29
N SER A 358 37.36 -20.70 -17.28
CA SER A 358 36.87 -19.74 -18.26
C SER A 358 36.13 -18.62 -17.54
N ILE A 359 36.54 -17.37 -17.75
CA ILE A 359 35.81 -16.20 -17.23
C ILE A 359 35.27 -15.45 -18.45
N THR A 360 33.96 -15.49 -18.63
CA THR A 360 33.24 -14.79 -19.70
C THR A 360 32.35 -13.71 -19.09
N GLU A 361 31.98 -12.70 -19.88
CA GLU A 361 30.98 -11.72 -19.47
C GLU A 361 29.59 -12.39 -19.38
N TYR A 362 28.79 -11.92 -18.41
CA TYR A 362 27.43 -12.38 -18.14
C TYR A 362 26.44 -11.71 -19.09
#